data_AF-A0A2J8QFD6-F1
#
_entry.id   AF-A0A2J8QFD6-F1
#
_cell.length_a   1.000
_cell.length_b   1.000
_cell.length_c   1.000
_cell.angle_alpha   90.00
_cell.angle_beta   90.00
_cell.angle_gamma   90.00
#
_symmetry.space_group_name_H-M   'P 1'
#
loop_
_entity.id
_entity.type
_entity.pdbx_description
1 polymer ?
#
loop_
_entity_poly.entity_id
_entity_poly.type
_entity_poly.pdbx_seq_one_letter_code
_entity_poly.pdbx_strand_id
1 'polypeptide(L)'
;MFGKRKKRVEISAPSNFEHRVHTGFDQHEQKFTGLPRQWQSLIEESARRPKPLVDPACITSIQPGAPKGEPHDVAPNGPSAGGLAIPQSSSS
;
A
#
# COMPACT_ATOMS: atom_id res chain seq x y z
N MET A 1 29.24 -41.92 0.01
CA MET A 1 28.81 -41.29 1.28
C MET A 1 27.55 -40.47 1.01
N PHE A 2 26.38 -40.95 1.42
CA PHE A 2 25.11 -40.26 1.18
C PHE A 2 25.03 -39.00 2.05
N GLY A 3 25.03 -37.82 1.42
CA GLY A 3 24.88 -36.53 2.10
C GLY A 3 23.53 -36.48 2.83
N LYS A 4 23.57 -36.23 4.13
CA LYS A 4 22.36 -36.11 4.96
C LYS A 4 21.49 -34.97 4.43
N ARG A 5 20.27 -35.29 3.96
CA ARG A 5 19.28 -34.30 3.51
C ARG A 5 18.90 -33.40 4.69
N LYS A 6 19.09 -32.09 4.56
CA LYS A 6 18.71 -31.11 5.60
C LYS A 6 17.19 -31.10 5.73
N LYS A 7 16.67 -31.35 6.94
CA LYS A 7 15.23 -31.19 7.22
C LYS A 7 14.84 -29.72 6.98
N ARG A 8 13.67 -29.52 6.37
CA ARG A 8 13.07 -28.20 6.19
C ARG A 8 12.73 -27.63 7.57
N VAL A 9 13.03 -26.36 7.79
CA VAL A 9 12.67 -25.66 9.03
C VAL A 9 11.16 -25.47 9.06
N GLU A 10 10.51 -25.92 10.12
CA GLU A 10 9.11 -25.61 10.40
C GLU A 10 9.04 -24.24 11.07
N ILE A 11 8.34 -23.29 10.44
CA ILE A 11 8.14 -21.93 10.95
C ILE A 11 6.69 -21.85 11.45
N SER A 12 6.49 -21.44 12.71
CA SER A 12 5.17 -21.29 13.34
C SER A 12 4.43 -20.02 12.85
N ALA A 13 3.18 -19.85 13.29
CA ALA A 13 2.49 -18.59 13.12
C ALA A 13 3.23 -17.44 13.85
N PRO A 14 3.23 -16.21 13.29
CA PRO A 14 3.82 -15.05 13.96
C PRO A 14 3.04 -14.74 15.24
N SER A 15 3.77 -14.36 16.29
CA SER A 15 3.21 -13.90 17.56
C SER A 15 3.97 -12.65 18.03
N ASN A 16 3.40 -11.92 19.00
CA ASN A 16 4.04 -10.76 19.63
C ASN A 16 4.46 -9.65 18.65
N PHE A 17 3.53 -9.20 17.80
CA PHE A 17 3.79 -8.08 16.91
C PHE A 17 4.13 -6.82 17.72
N GLU A 18 5.27 -6.21 17.40
CA GLU A 18 5.75 -4.97 18.03
C GLU A 18 6.12 -3.96 16.95
N HIS A 19 5.52 -2.77 17.04
CA HIS A 19 5.89 -1.65 16.20
C HIS A 19 7.09 -0.92 16.81
N ARG A 20 8.29 -1.27 16.36
CA ARG A 20 9.56 -0.76 16.93
C ARG A 20 9.92 0.64 16.43
N VAL A 21 9.65 0.93 15.16
CA VAL A 21 10.05 2.18 14.51
C VAL A 21 9.06 2.50 13.40
N HIS A 22 8.67 3.78 13.28
CA HIS A 22 7.87 4.29 12.17
C HIS A 22 8.70 5.31 11.39
N THR A 23 9.03 4.99 10.14
CA THR A 23 9.76 5.92 9.27
C THR A 23 8.78 6.75 8.44
N GLY A 24 8.88 8.06 8.58
CA GLY A 24 8.15 9.05 7.79
C GLY A 24 9.07 9.90 6.93
N PHE A 25 8.48 10.76 6.10
CA PHE A 25 9.20 11.78 5.35
C PHE A 25 8.58 13.14 5.64
N ASP A 26 9.38 14.07 6.15
CA ASP A 26 8.99 15.45 6.35
C ASP A 26 9.18 16.22 5.05
N GLN A 27 8.08 16.69 4.46
CA GLN A 27 8.11 17.44 3.21
C GLN A 27 8.65 18.87 3.37
N HIS A 28 8.52 19.48 4.56
CA HIS A 28 9.03 20.83 4.80
C HIS A 28 10.55 20.82 4.93
N GLU A 29 11.07 19.85 5.69
CA GLU A 29 12.51 19.71 5.92
C GLU A 29 13.21 18.81 4.89
N GLN A 30 12.46 18.17 3.99
CA GLN A 30 12.95 17.22 2.99
C GLN A 30 13.83 16.11 3.60
N LYS A 31 13.45 15.62 4.78
CA LYS A 31 14.22 14.62 5.54
C LYS A 31 13.37 13.45 5.99
N PHE A 32 14.00 12.29 6.10
CA PHE A 32 13.37 11.12 6.70
C PHE A 32 13.38 11.24 8.23
N THR A 33 12.26 10.94 8.87
CA THR A 33 12.07 10.96 10.32
C THR A 33 11.78 9.55 10.83
N GLY A 34 12.12 9.27 12.09
CA GLY A 34 11.89 7.94 12.68
C GLY A 34 12.63 6.80 11.96
N LEU A 35 13.80 7.10 11.39
CA LEU A 35 14.69 6.08 10.82
C LEU A 35 15.29 5.22 11.95
N PRO A 36 15.45 3.90 11.73
CA PRO A 36 16.33 3.09 12.56
C PRO A 36 17.72 3.73 12.66
N ARG A 37 18.35 3.70 13.83
CA ARG A 37 19.65 4.36 14.08
C ARG A 37 20.73 3.99 13.06
N GLN A 38 20.72 2.76 12.57
CA GLN A 38 21.69 2.28 11.59
C GLN A 38 21.50 2.89 10.19
N TRP A 39 20.31 3.41 9.88
CA TRP A 39 19.96 3.94 8.56
C TRP A 39 20.23 5.44 8.44
N GLN A 40 20.27 6.18 9.55
CA GLN A 40 20.49 7.63 9.55
C GLN A 40 21.75 8.02 8.77
N SER A 41 22.90 7.39 9.08
CA SER A 41 24.16 7.67 8.40
C SER A 41 24.17 7.27 6.92
N LEU A 42 23.52 6.14 6.57
CA LEU A 42 23.48 5.64 5.19
C LEU A 42 22.70 6.58 4.27
N ILE A 43 21.56 7.10 4.75
CA ILE A 43 20.71 8.00 3.99
C ILE A 43 21.42 9.35 3.78
N GLU A 44 21.98 9.93 4.84
CA GLU A 44 22.74 11.19 4.75
C GLU A 44 23.94 11.07 3.81
N GLU A 45 24.66 9.96 3.86
CA GLU A 45 25.78 9.68 2.95
C GLU A 45 25.29 9.58 1.50
N SER A 46 24.18 8.86 1.26
CA SER A 46 23.62 8.69 -0.08
C SER A 46 23.14 10.00 -0.69
N ALA A 47 22.59 10.91 0.12
CA ALA A 47 22.11 12.21 -0.31
C ALA A 47 23.25 13.15 -0.75
N ARG A 48 24.48 12.91 -0.27
CA ARG A 48 25.68 13.65 -0.68
C ARG A 48 26.29 13.13 -1.98
N ARG A 49 25.89 11.97 -2.46
CA ARG A 49 26.43 11.41 -3.70
C ARG A 49 25.97 12.27 -4.88
N PRO A 50 26.86 12.55 -5.85
CA PRO A 50 26.46 13.22 -7.08
C PRO A 50 25.30 12.46 -7.72
N LYS A 51 24.28 13.19 -8.19
CA LYS A 51 23.20 12.59 -8.97
C LYS A 51 23.84 11.86 -10.16
N PRO A 52 23.49 10.59 -10.41
CA PRO A 52 24.03 9.89 -11.57
C PRO A 52 23.66 10.67 -12.83
N LEU A 53 24.59 10.74 -13.79
CA LEU A 53 24.28 11.22 -15.13
C LEU A 53 23.35 10.18 -15.77
N VAL A 54 22.09 10.56 -16.02
CA VAL A 54 21.11 9.69 -16.66
C VAL A 54 20.91 10.19 -18.09
N ASP A 55 21.14 9.32 -19.08
CA ASP A 55 20.77 9.59 -20.47
C ASP A 55 19.25 9.40 -20.63
N PRO A 56 18.50 10.45 -21.02
CA PRO A 56 17.06 10.36 -21.28
C PRO A 56 16.68 9.27 -22.29
N ALA A 57 17.54 8.99 -23.28
CA ALA A 57 17.29 7.97 -24.30
C ALA A 57 17.38 6.52 -23.75
N CYS A 58 17.95 6.33 -22.56
CA CYS A 58 18.13 5.02 -21.93
C CYS A 58 17.18 4.76 -20.74
N ILE A 59 16.27 5.70 -20.43
CA ILE A 59 15.31 5.52 -19.34
C ILE A 59 14.31 4.45 -19.77
N THR A 60 14.23 3.35 -19.00
CA THR A 60 13.19 2.34 -19.22
C THR A 60 11.83 2.99 -18.92
N SER A 61 10.99 3.12 -19.96
CA SER A 61 9.62 3.64 -19.80
C SER A 61 8.85 2.74 -18.85
N ILE A 62 8.47 3.28 -17.70
CA ILE A 62 7.51 2.65 -16.80
C ILE A 62 6.11 3.04 -17.27
N GLN A 63 5.31 2.07 -17.72
CA GLN A 63 3.88 2.30 -17.90
C GLN A 63 3.27 2.50 -16.50
N PRO A 64 2.70 3.67 -16.18
CA PRO A 64 1.87 3.78 -14.99
C PRO A 64 0.76 2.76 -15.17
N GLY A 65 0.64 1.81 -14.24
CA GLY A 65 -0.48 0.87 -14.24
C GLY A 65 -1.76 1.69 -14.38
N ALA A 66 -2.59 1.34 -15.37
CA ALA A 66 -3.81 2.06 -15.66
C ALA A 66 -4.56 2.33 -14.35
N PRO A 67 -5.01 3.57 -14.08
CA PRO A 67 -5.97 3.76 -13.01
C PRO A 67 -7.18 2.91 -13.41
N LYS A 68 -7.41 1.80 -12.71
CA LYS A 68 -8.65 1.04 -12.82
C LYS A 68 -9.74 1.84 -12.12
N GLY A 69 -10.03 3.02 -12.66
CA GLY A 69 -11.28 3.73 -12.46
C GLY A 69 -12.28 3.15 -13.46
N GLU A 70 -12.74 1.93 -13.20
CA GLU A 70 -14.05 1.54 -13.71
C GLU A 70 -15.06 2.01 -12.66
N PRO A 71 -15.93 3.00 -12.96
CA PRO A 71 -17.19 3.12 -12.27
C PRO A 71 -17.99 1.87 -12.66
N HIS A 72 -17.94 0.83 -11.82
CA HIS A 72 -18.82 -0.30 -11.98
C HIS A 72 -20.25 0.22 -11.78
N ASP A 73 -20.92 0.33 -12.92
CA ASP A 73 -22.32 0.65 -13.11
C ASP A 73 -23.19 -0.12 -12.10
N VAL A 74 -24.14 0.60 -11.50
CA VAL A 74 -25.07 0.09 -10.50
C VAL A 74 -25.86 -1.06 -11.12
N ALA A 75 -25.65 -2.28 -10.64
CA ALA A 75 -26.34 -3.46 -11.15
C ALA A 75 -27.87 -3.26 -11.14
N PRO A 76 -28.58 -3.40 -12.27
CA PRO A 76 -30.00 -3.08 -12.35
C PRO A 76 -30.84 -4.31 -12.00
N ASN A 77 -30.70 -4.89 -10.80
CA ASN A 77 -31.57 -5.98 -10.35
C ASN A 77 -31.62 -6.06 -8.81
N GLY A 78 -32.27 -5.07 -8.18
CA GLY A 78 -32.81 -5.21 -6.82
C GLY A 78 -34.32 -5.46 -6.90
N PRO A 79 -34.92 -6.33 -6.08
CA PRO A 79 -36.33 -6.68 -6.20
C PRO A 79 -37.22 -5.46 -5.91
N SER A 80 -38.02 -5.11 -6.91
CA SER A 80 -39.09 -4.12 -6.82
C SER A 80 -40.18 -4.64 -5.89
N ALA A 81 -40.23 -4.15 -4.64
CA ALA A 81 -41.38 -4.29 -3.77
C ALA A 81 -42.25 -3.04 -3.91
N GLY A 82 -42.98 -2.97 -5.02
CA GLY A 82 -44.02 -1.98 -5.23
C GLY A 82 -45.34 -2.42 -4.57
N GLY A 83 -45.90 -1.53 -3.76
CA GLY A 83 -47.35 -1.27 -3.73
C GLY A 83 -48.18 -2.06 -2.72
N LEU A 84 -48.63 -1.37 -1.67
CA LEU A 84 -49.99 -1.48 -1.14
C LEU A 84 -50.36 -0.14 -0.48
N ALA A 85 -51.09 0.68 -1.23
CA ALA A 85 -51.85 1.82 -0.73
C ALA A 85 -53.15 1.32 -0.07
N ILE A 86 -53.68 2.06 0.92
CA ILE A 86 -55.10 2.19 1.39
C ILE A 86 -55.09 3.03 2.71
N PRO A 87 -56.07 3.91 3.01
CA PRO A 87 -56.27 5.25 2.47
C PRO A 87 -56.34 6.33 3.59
N GLN A 88 -56.76 7.54 3.25
CA GLN A 88 -56.83 8.73 4.09
C GLN A 88 -57.98 8.74 5.11
N SER A 89 -57.80 9.43 6.26
CA SER A 89 -58.75 10.45 6.76
C SER A 89 -58.23 11.22 7.98
N SER A 90 -58.17 12.54 7.79
CA SER A 90 -58.56 13.70 8.63
C SER A 90 -58.27 13.84 10.12
N SER A 91 -57.92 15.10 10.45
CA SER A 91 -57.78 15.75 11.76
C SER A 91 -58.87 15.49 12.79
N SER A 92 -58.46 15.47 14.06
CA SER A 92 -58.80 16.52 15.05
C SER A 92 -57.66 16.67 16.04
#